data_AF-W4V6Z2-F1
#
_entry.id   AF-W4V6Z2-F1
#
_cell.length_a   1.000
_cell.length_b   1.000
_cell.length_c   1.000
_cell.angle_alpha   90.00
_cell.angle_beta   90.00
_cell.angle_gamma   90.00
#
_symmetry.space_group_name_H-M   'P 1'
#
loop_
_entity.id
_entity.type
_entity.pdbx_description
1 polymer ?
#
loop_
_entity_poly.entity_id
_entity_poly.type
_entity_poly.pdbx_seq_one_letter_code
_entity_poly.pdbx_strand_id
1 'polypeptide(L)'
;MKLRYNIRRRRKIIKSCSIIAAVIAVSILIIGIKGRFKPSRQISGPNDTYSEEYVRTVYSDRFMALFENIQKEGYLSEEGIPYHSIETLLVEAPDYGHLTTSEAMSYMVWLGATYGRLTGDWSYFKDAWDKTEQYIIPSPERDQPGANAYIPAQPAQYAPEADSPEKYPAPGDTNAPTGIDPIADELASSYGSKAIYQMHWLLDIDNWYGYGNHGDGTSRCSYINTYQRGAGESVWETIPHPSWEDFRWGQVNNGGFLKLFGNFGEPVKQWRYTSASDADARQVQATYWAYLWAKEQGKEKELEPYFEKASKMGDYLRYTLFDKYFRPIGVQDTAKAGTGYDSCHYLLSWYTSWGGDINGAWSWRIGSSHCHQGYQNPVAAYALAKESVLTPKSKNAKKDWEKSLQRQLELFQYLQSAEGAIAGGVTNSWEGSYGKYPEGTSTFYDMAYDWQPVYHDPPSNNWFGFQAWSMERIMEYYYLTGDSQIKDLCKKWASWAIKNTRLKNDGTYEIPSTLEWSGQPDPWTGKPSENKNLHCTVKDWTVDVGVTASYAKALIYYAAATEKHEKKVDDKARETAKQLLDRMWHNYRDKKGVVAKEPRADYKRFFDEVYIPHDYSGINAKVPR
;
A
#
# COMPACT_ATOMS: atom_id res chain seq x y z
N MET A 1 -57.40 -70.17 1.22
CA MET A 1 -56.94 -70.25 2.63
C MET A 1 -56.97 -68.84 3.19
N LYS A 2 -58.00 -68.29 3.85
CA LYS A 2 -58.94 -68.71 4.92
C LYS A 2 -58.30 -68.96 6.30
N LEU A 3 -58.79 -68.16 7.26
CA LEU A 3 -58.74 -68.22 8.73
C LEU A 3 -57.49 -67.72 9.46
N ARG A 4 -57.56 -67.09 10.65
CA ARG A 4 -58.56 -66.34 11.45
C ARG A 4 -57.92 -66.13 12.85
N TYR A 5 -58.45 -65.18 13.61
CA TYR A 5 -58.44 -65.06 15.09
C TYR A 5 -57.15 -64.51 15.76
N ASN A 6 -57.17 -63.71 16.85
CA ASN A 6 -58.24 -63.37 17.79
C ASN A 6 -57.97 -62.04 18.52
N ILE A 7 -59.04 -61.45 19.04
CA ILE A 7 -59.13 -60.20 19.81
C ILE A 7 -59.12 -60.51 21.32
N ARG A 8 -58.69 -59.53 22.14
CA ARG A 8 -59.17 -59.10 23.49
C ARG A 8 -57.98 -58.92 24.44
N ARG A 9 -57.87 -57.95 25.34
CA ARG A 9 -58.77 -56.98 26.04
C ARG A 9 -57.78 -56.12 26.88
N ARG A 10 -57.90 -54.80 27.12
CA ARG A 10 -58.88 -54.10 27.98
C ARG A 10 -58.58 -52.57 27.97
N ARG A 11 -59.68 -51.82 28.12
CA ARG A 11 -59.93 -50.37 28.39
C ARG A 11 -58.87 -49.64 29.23
N LYS A 12 -58.40 -48.41 28.92
CA LYS A 12 -59.02 -47.05 28.91
C LYS A 12 -59.59 -46.54 30.25
N ILE A 13 -58.92 -45.52 30.84
CA ILE A 13 -59.43 -44.40 31.67
C ILE A 13 -58.51 -43.19 31.35
N ILE A 14 -58.88 -42.22 30.51
CA ILE A 14 -59.62 -40.94 30.72
C ILE A 14 -58.80 -39.80 31.39
N LYS A 15 -58.45 -38.82 30.53
CA LYS A 15 -58.48 -37.33 30.63
C LYS A 15 -57.63 -36.51 31.62
N SER A 16 -56.84 -35.62 31.00
CA SER A 16 -56.84 -34.13 31.12
C SER A 16 -56.12 -33.40 32.28
N CYS A 17 -55.23 -32.48 31.84
CA CYS A 17 -54.95 -31.12 32.32
C CYS A 17 -54.27 -30.84 33.67
N SER A 18 -53.36 -29.84 33.60
CA SER A 18 -52.95 -28.89 34.65
C SER A 18 -51.81 -29.34 35.59
N ILE A 19 -50.59 -28.78 35.50
CA ILE A 19 -50.08 -27.53 36.15
C ILE A 19 -49.44 -27.79 37.54
N ILE A 20 -48.17 -27.36 37.66
CA ILE A 20 -47.41 -26.89 38.86
C ILE A 20 -46.64 -27.88 39.79
N ALA A 21 -45.34 -27.54 39.95
CA ALA A 21 -44.42 -27.70 41.10
C ALA A 21 -44.02 -29.12 41.55
N ALA A 22 -42.82 -29.41 42.08
CA ALA A 22 -41.57 -28.69 42.32
C ALA A 22 -40.58 -29.73 42.95
N VAL A 23 -39.28 -29.64 42.62
CA VAL A 23 -38.11 -29.79 43.55
C VAL A 23 -37.86 -31.24 44.06
N ILE A 24 -36.69 -31.87 43.90
CA ILE A 24 -35.41 -31.63 44.61
C ILE A 24 -34.24 -32.37 43.91
N ALA A 25 -33.16 -31.61 43.66
CA ALA A 25 -31.70 -31.88 43.72
C ALA A 25 -31.11 -33.22 43.19
N VAL A 26 -29.95 -33.29 42.54
CA VAL A 26 -28.68 -32.54 42.64
C VAL A 26 -27.97 -32.61 41.29
N SER A 27 -27.50 -31.49 40.73
CA SER A 27 -26.37 -31.46 39.77
C SER A 27 -25.85 -30.02 39.70
N ILE A 28 -24.63 -29.83 40.18
CA ILE A 28 -23.91 -28.55 40.22
C ILE A 28 -22.69 -28.66 39.29
N LEU A 29 -22.43 -27.54 38.59
CA LEU A 29 -21.23 -27.13 37.85
C LEU A 29 -20.92 -27.81 36.51
N ILE A 30 -21.16 -27.09 35.40
CA ILE A 30 -20.13 -26.34 34.63
C ILE A 30 -20.88 -25.43 33.62
N ILE A 31 -20.66 -24.12 33.73
CA ILE A 31 -21.06 -23.06 32.78
C ILE A 31 -19.79 -22.60 32.07
N GLY A 32 -19.86 -22.32 30.77
CA GLY A 32 -18.91 -21.39 30.16
C GLY A 32 -18.76 -21.44 28.63
N ILE A 33 -19.50 -20.56 27.95
CA ILE A 33 -19.14 -19.90 26.67
C ILE A 33 -19.31 -20.72 25.38
N LYS A 34 -20.48 -20.54 24.73
CA LYS A 34 -20.61 -20.50 23.27
C LYS A 34 -20.89 -19.07 22.84
N GLY A 35 -19.94 -18.48 22.12
CA GLY A 35 -19.97 -17.11 21.62
C GLY A 35 -21.14 -16.87 20.66
N ARG A 36 -21.82 -15.74 20.86
CA ARG A 36 -22.82 -15.19 19.95
C ARG A 36 -22.10 -14.37 18.87
N PHE A 37 -22.20 -14.81 17.62
CA PHE A 37 -22.04 -13.93 16.47
C PHE A 37 -23.21 -12.92 16.46
N LYS A 38 -22.90 -11.62 16.46
CA LYS A 38 -23.84 -10.57 16.08
C LYS A 38 -23.50 -10.13 14.65
N PRO A 39 -24.47 -9.97 13.74
CA PRO A 39 -24.25 -9.31 12.47
C PRO A 39 -23.80 -7.86 12.70
N SER A 40 -22.97 -7.37 11.79
CA SER A 40 -22.51 -5.99 11.71
C SER A 40 -23.69 -5.01 11.77
N ARG A 41 -23.50 -3.89 12.49
CA ARG A 41 -24.44 -2.77 12.49
C ARG A 41 -24.54 -2.24 11.05
N GLN A 42 -25.76 -2.17 10.50
CA GLN A 42 -26.05 -1.20 9.46
C GLN A 42 -25.69 0.19 10.01
N ILE A 43 -24.70 0.84 9.40
CA ILE A 43 -24.43 2.25 9.62
C ILE A 43 -25.63 2.99 9.02
N SER A 44 -26.40 3.67 9.87
CA SER A 44 -27.48 4.54 9.44
C SER A 44 -26.92 5.62 8.50
N GLY A 45 -27.65 5.93 7.43
CA GLY A 45 -27.29 7.00 6.49
C GLY A 45 -27.04 8.36 7.18
N PRO A 46 -26.44 9.33 6.46
CA PRO A 46 -26.01 10.58 7.05
C PRO A 46 -27.18 11.29 7.76
N ASN A 47 -27.08 11.46 9.07
CA ASN A 47 -28.00 12.33 9.81
C ASN A 47 -27.61 13.79 9.49
N ASP A 48 -28.58 14.60 9.07
CA ASP A 48 -28.46 16.02 8.69
C ASP A 48 -28.08 16.98 9.84
N THR A 49 -27.45 16.50 10.91
CA THR A 49 -27.00 17.33 12.03
C THR A 49 -25.53 17.68 11.87
N TYR A 50 -25.24 18.68 11.04
CA TYR A 50 -23.93 19.33 10.98
C TYR A 50 -23.69 20.13 12.27
N SER A 51 -22.48 20.07 12.83
CA SER A 51 -22.09 20.91 13.98
C SER A 51 -22.10 22.40 13.61
N GLU A 52 -22.41 23.27 14.58
CA GLU A 52 -22.58 24.74 14.42
C GLU A 52 -21.38 25.50 13.79
N GLU A 53 -20.21 24.89 13.62
CA GLU A 53 -19.00 25.50 13.02
C GLU A 53 -18.75 25.15 11.53
N TYR A 54 -19.61 24.36 10.89
CA TYR A 54 -19.37 23.95 9.49
C TYR A 54 -19.84 25.01 8.47
N VAL A 55 -18.88 25.67 7.82
CA VAL A 55 -19.16 26.51 6.64
C VAL A 55 -19.33 25.60 5.43
N ARG A 56 -20.58 25.35 5.04
CA ARG A 56 -20.93 24.63 3.81
C ARG A 56 -20.41 25.39 2.58
N THR A 57 -19.64 24.71 1.73
CA THR A 57 -19.12 25.25 0.46
C THR A 57 -19.48 24.35 -0.70
N VAL A 58 -19.36 24.85 -1.94
CA VAL A 58 -19.54 24.02 -3.13
C VAL A 58 -18.59 22.81 -3.16
N TYR A 59 -17.35 22.95 -2.68
CA TYR A 59 -16.38 21.85 -2.68
C TYR A 59 -16.70 20.79 -1.62
N SER A 60 -17.22 21.22 -0.47
CA SER A 60 -17.65 20.30 0.57
C SER A 60 -18.94 19.57 0.19
N ASP A 61 -19.86 20.23 -0.53
CA ASP A 61 -21.01 19.56 -1.17
C ASP A 61 -20.57 18.53 -2.23
N ARG A 62 -19.56 18.85 -3.05
CA ARG A 62 -18.99 17.90 -4.03
C ARG A 62 -18.37 16.69 -3.34
N PHE A 63 -17.64 16.90 -2.24
CA PHE A 63 -17.11 15.81 -1.43
C PHE A 63 -18.22 14.89 -0.94
N MET A 64 -19.28 15.45 -0.33
CA MET A 64 -20.39 14.65 0.19
C MET A 64 -21.10 13.86 -0.91
N ALA A 65 -21.30 14.47 -2.09
CA ALA A 65 -21.87 13.78 -3.25
C ALA A 65 -21.05 12.57 -3.71
N LEU A 66 -19.71 12.69 -3.78
CA LEU A 66 -18.83 11.56 -4.14
C LEU A 66 -18.76 10.52 -3.02
N PHE A 67 -18.69 10.97 -1.77
CA PHE A 67 -18.72 10.09 -0.62
C PHE A 67 -19.97 9.20 -0.66
N GLU A 68 -21.14 9.79 -0.92
CA GLU A 68 -22.38 9.03 -1.07
C GLU A 68 -22.35 8.04 -2.24
N ASN A 69 -21.72 8.38 -3.36
CA ASN A 69 -21.59 7.42 -4.47
C ASN A 69 -20.72 6.23 -4.08
N ILE A 70 -19.62 6.47 -3.36
CA ILE A 70 -18.75 5.40 -2.86
C ILE A 70 -19.54 4.41 -1.99
N GLN A 71 -20.47 4.90 -1.18
CA GLN A 71 -21.31 4.04 -0.34
C GLN A 71 -22.40 3.27 -1.11
N LYS A 72 -22.82 3.72 -2.30
CA LYS A 72 -24.04 3.24 -2.98
C LYS A 72 -23.81 2.55 -4.32
N GLU A 73 -22.72 2.86 -5.02
CA GLU A 73 -22.56 2.56 -6.45
C GLU A 73 -21.63 1.37 -6.74
N GLY A 74 -21.43 0.48 -5.76
CA GLY A 74 -20.70 -0.78 -5.94
C GLY A 74 -19.18 -0.68 -5.78
N TYR A 75 -18.66 0.38 -5.16
CA TYR A 75 -17.23 0.51 -4.85
C TYR A 75 -16.76 -0.47 -3.76
N LEU A 76 -17.66 -0.80 -2.82
CA LEU A 76 -17.33 -1.61 -1.65
C LEU A 76 -17.84 -3.03 -1.83
N SER A 77 -17.06 -4.00 -1.36
CA SER A 77 -17.44 -5.40 -1.27
C SER A 77 -18.48 -5.65 -0.17
N GLU A 78 -18.94 -6.90 -0.01
CA GLU A 78 -19.83 -7.27 1.11
C GLU A 78 -19.17 -7.14 2.50
N GLU A 79 -17.85 -7.24 2.56
CA GLU A 79 -17.04 -6.95 3.74
C GLU A 79 -16.93 -5.44 4.02
N GLY A 80 -17.34 -4.61 3.06
CA GLY A 80 -17.27 -3.16 3.11
C GLY A 80 -15.85 -2.62 2.91
N ILE A 81 -14.96 -3.37 2.25
CA ILE A 81 -13.65 -2.91 1.80
C ILE A 81 -13.72 -2.49 0.32
N PRO A 82 -12.91 -1.51 -0.13
CA PRO A 82 -12.94 -1.05 -1.51
C PRO A 82 -12.40 -2.11 -2.45
N TYR A 83 -13.08 -2.34 -3.58
CA TYR A 83 -12.43 -2.86 -4.77
C TYR A 83 -11.45 -1.82 -5.32
N HIS A 84 -10.54 -2.25 -6.20
CA HIS A 84 -9.71 -1.34 -6.98
C HIS A 84 -10.57 -0.45 -7.88
N SER A 85 -11.58 -1.04 -8.54
CA SER A 85 -12.56 -0.35 -9.38
C SER A 85 -13.93 -1.00 -9.33
N ILE A 86 -15.00 -0.25 -9.64
CA ILE A 86 -16.35 -0.83 -9.81
C ILE A 86 -16.37 -1.79 -11.00
N GLU A 87 -15.68 -1.42 -12.09
CA GLU A 87 -15.55 -2.24 -13.28
C GLU A 87 -14.55 -3.37 -13.04
N THR A 88 -14.85 -4.57 -13.54
CA THR A 88 -14.04 -5.77 -13.29
C THR A 88 -12.93 -6.00 -14.31
N LEU A 89 -13.14 -5.62 -15.58
CA LEU A 89 -12.12 -5.72 -16.63
C LEU A 89 -11.20 -4.50 -16.56
N LEU A 90 -10.16 -4.63 -15.74
CA LEU A 90 -9.12 -3.64 -15.55
C LEU A 90 -7.78 -4.33 -15.35
N VAL A 91 -6.74 -3.87 -16.06
CA VAL A 91 -5.37 -4.38 -15.95
C VAL A 91 -4.41 -3.20 -15.94
N GLU A 92 -3.70 -2.95 -14.83
CA GLU A 92 -2.69 -1.89 -14.74
C GLU A 92 -1.59 -2.22 -13.74
N ALA A 93 -1.93 -2.33 -12.46
CA ALA A 93 -1.10 -2.83 -11.37
C ALA A 93 -1.72 -4.11 -10.79
N PRO A 94 -2.99 -4.08 -10.31
CA PRO A 94 -3.82 -5.28 -10.30
C PRO A 94 -4.24 -5.65 -11.74
N ASP A 95 -4.47 -6.93 -11.97
CA ASP A 95 -4.87 -7.51 -13.26
C ASP A 95 -6.38 -7.81 -13.35
N TYR A 96 -7.14 -7.45 -12.32
CA TYR A 96 -8.58 -7.58 -12.27
C TYR A 96 -9.17 -6.54 -11.30
N GLY A 97 -10.26 -5.86 -11.69
CA GLY A 97 -10.76 -4.68 -10.99
C GLY A 97 -11.38 -4.93 -9.61
N HIS A 98 -11.81 -6.16 -9.34
CA HIS A 98 -12.30 -6.56 -8.00
C HIS A 98 -11.21 -7.21 -7.13
N LEU A 99 -9.95 -7.16 -7.56
CA LEU A 99 -8.86 -7.18 -6.58
C LEU A 99 -8.88 -5.87 -5.79
N THR A 100 -8.11 -5.81 -4.72
CA THR A 100 -7.82 -4.54 -4.04
C THR A 100 -6.39 -4.49 -3.57
N THR A 101 -5.96 -3.30 -3.21
CA THR A 101 -4.59 -3.02 -2.80
C THR A 101 -4.53 -2.36 -1.43
N SER A 102 -3.36 -2.44 -0.79
CA SER A 102 -3.07 -1.60 0.39
C SER A 102 -3.22 -0.11 0.08
N GLU A 103 -2.98 0.30 -1.17
CA GLU A 103 -3.27 1.66 -1.64
C GLU A 103 -4.76 2.00 -1.49
N ALA A 104 -5.67 1.19 -2.03
CA ALA A 104 -7.11 1.41 -1.93
C ALA A 104 -7.59 1.46 -0.47
N MET A 105 -7.06 0.58 0.38
CA MET A 105 -7.33 0.59 1.83
C MET A 105 -6.86 1.89 2.50
N SER A 106 -5.66 2.39 2.14
CA SER A 106 -5.15 3.66 2.65
C SER A 106 -5.96 4.87 2.21
N TYR A 107 -6.50 4.87 0.98
CA TYR A 107 -7.43 5.89 0.51
C TYR A 107 -8.78 5.83 1.22
N MET A 108 -9.28 4.63 1.59
CA MET A 108 -10.51 4.51 2.39
C MET A 108 -10.36 5.18 3.76
N VAL A 109 -9.21 5.03 4.43
CA VAL A 109 -8.92 5.72 5.69
C VAL A 109 -8.82 7.23 5.49
N TRP A 110 -8.20 7.69 4.39
CA TRP A 110 -8.14 9.12 4.07
C TRP A 110 -9.51 9.74 3.79
N LEU A 111 -10.37 9.00 3.09
CA LEU A 111 -11.76 9.36 2.85
C LEU A 111 -12.52 9.51 4.18
N GLY A 112 -12.39 8.53 5.08
CA GLY A 112 -12.98 8.56 6.41
C GLY A 112 -12.47 9.72 7.27
N ALA A 113 -11.18 10.03 7.22
CA ALA A 113 -10.59 11.18 7.92
C ALA A 113 -11.15 12.51 7.41
N THR A 114 -11.29 12.65 6.09
CA THR A 114 -11.85 13.85 5.46
C THR A 114 -13.33 14.01 5.81
N TYR A 115 -14.10 12.91 5.81
CA TYR A 115 -15.48 12.91 6.25
C TYR A 115 -15.61 13.35 7.72
N GLY A 116 -14.75 12.83 8.60
CA GLY A 116 -14.69 13.24 10.01
C GLY A 116 -14.37 14.72 10.19
N ARG A 117 -13.46 15.27 9.38
CA ARG A 117 -13.17 16.72 9.38
C ARG A 117 -14.37 17.58 8.98
N LEU A 118 -15.16 17.14 8.01
CA LEU A 118 -16.29 17.92 7.49
C LEU A 118 -17.54 17.80 8.35
N THR A 119 -17.76 16.64 8.98
CA THR A 119 -19.04 16.33 9.67
C THR A 119 -18.90 16.25 11.19
N GLY A 120 -17.68 16.05 11.70
CA GLY A 120 -17.43 15.68 13.08
C GLY A 120 -17.76 14.23 13.42
N ASP A 121 -18.27 13.44 12.46
CA ASP A 121 -18.52 12.01 12.63
C ASP A 121 -17.31 11.19 12.16
N TRP A 122 -16.62 10.58 13.12
CA TRP A 122 -15.43 9.77 12.90
C TRP A 122 -15.72 8.27 12.75
N SER A 123 -16.99 7.87 12.65
CA SER A 123 -17.37 6.45 12.52
C SER A 123 -16.74 5.78 11.30
N TYR A 124 -16.74 6.46 10.15
CA TYR A 124 -16.15 5.93 8.90
C TYR A 124 -14.63 5.80 8.97
N PHE A 125 -13.92 6.74 9.63
CA PHE A 125 -12.48 6.62 9.85
C PHE A 125 -12.14 5.38 10.69
N LYS A 126 -12.90 5.17 11.78
CA LYS A 126 -12.73 4.03 12.68
C LYS A 126 -12.99 2.70 11.98
N ASP A 127 -14.11 2.61 11.27
CA ASP A 127 -14.49 1.42 10.49
C ASP A 127 -13.46 1.09 9.40
N ALA A 128 -12.96 2.11 8.69
CA ALA A 128 -11.95 1.91 7.66
C ALA A 128 -10.63 1.35 8.23
N TRP A 129 -10.20 1.84 9.39
CA TRP A 129 -9.04 1.30 10.10
C TRP A 129 -9.26 -0.13 10.63
N ASP A 130 -10.43 -0.41 11.19
CA ASP A 130 -10.74 -1.75 11.72
C ASP A 130 -10.78 -2.78 10.58
N LYS A 131 -11.32 -2.41 9.42
CA LYS A 131 -11.27 -3.24 8.21
C LYS A 131 -9.84 -3.41 7.66
N THR A 132 -9.02 -2.36 7.72
CA THR A 132 -7.60 -2.45 7.34
C THR A 132 -6.88 -3.51 8.18
N GLU A 133 -7.01 -3.43 9.50
CA GLU A 133 -6.42 -4.41 10.41
C GLU A 133 -6.99 -5.82 10.24
N GLN A 134 -8.29 -5.93 9.96
CA GLN A 134 -8.97 -7.22 9.84
C GLN A 134 -8.60 -8.00 8.56
N TYR A 135 -8.54 -7.31 7.42
CA TYR A 135 -8.53 -7.97 6.11
C TYR A 135 -7.19 -7.95 5.40
N ILE A 136 -6.40 -6.88 5.52
CA ILE A 136 -5.19 -6.72 4.70
C ILE A 136 -3.90 -6.76 5.50
N ILE A 137 -3.95 -6.59 6.83
CA ILE A 137 -2.80 -6.85 7.71
C ILE A 137 -2.82 -8.34 8.09
N PRO A 138 -1.83 -9.16 7.68
CA PRO A 138 -1.77 -10.55 8.08
C PRO A 138 -1.69 -10.66 9.61
N SER A 139 -2.60 -11.37 10.23
CA SER A 139 -2.61 -11.53 11.69
C SER A 139 -1.46 -12.43 12.18
N PRO A 140 -0.83 -12.11 13.32
CA PRO A 140 0.31 -12.89 13.83
C PRO A 140 0.03 -14.38 14.01
N GLU A 141 -1.13 -14.73 14.60
CA GLU A 141 -1.42 -16.11 15.01
C GLU A 141 -1.92 -16.99 13.87
N ARG A 142 -2.67 -16.42 12.93
CA ARG A 142 -3.31 -17.18 11.84
C ARG A 142 -2.43 -17.20 10.59
N ASP A 143 -1.91 -16.03 10.22
CA ASP A 143 -1.34 -15.79 8.90
C ASP A 143 0.20 -15.82 8.91
N GLN A 144 0.84 -15.69 10.09
CA GLN A 144 2.31 -15.61 10.21
C GLN A 144 2.93 -16.68 11.15
N PRO A 145 2.61 -17.98 11.01
CA PRO A 145 3.20 -19.01 11.86
C PRO A 145 4.73 -19.03 11.73
N GLY A 146 5.44 -19.14 12.86
CA GLY A 146 6.91 -19.14 12.86
C GLY A 146 7.57 -17.76 12.79
N ALA A 147 6.82 -16.65 12.84
CA ALA A 147 7.42 -15.32 12.86
C ALA A 147 8.43 -15.11 14.01
N ASN A 148 8.24 -15.79 15.16
CA ASN A 148 9.16 -15.77 16.30
C ASN A 148 10.41 -16.66 16.12
N ALA A 149 10.43 -17.55 15.12
CA ALA A 149 11.62 -18.33 14.74
C ALA A 149 12.63 -17.51 13.93
N TYR A 150 12.29 -16.28 13.53
CA TYR A 150 13.15 -15.39 12.75
C TYR A 150 14.47 -15.08 13.47
N ILE A 151 15.58 -15.23 12.72
CA ILE A 151 16.95 -15.02 13.19
C ILE A 151 17.49 -13.73 12.54
N PRO A 152 17.61 -12.61 13.27
CA PRO A 152 18.03 -11.32 12.69
C PRO A 152 19.44 -11.31 12.09
N ALA A 153 20.32 -12.21 12.56
CA ALA A 153 21.66 -12.38 12.02
C ALA A 153 21.70 -13.19 10.70
N GLN A 154 20.58 -13.77 10.29
CA GLN A 154 20.40 -14.50 9.04
C GLN A 154 19.02 -14.16 8.45
N PRO A 155 18.82 -12.90 8.01
CA PRO A 155 17.49 -12.38 7.73
C PRO A 155 16.80 -13.06 6.54
N ALA A 156 17.56 -13.45 5.52
CA ALA A 156 17.06 -14.15 4.34
C ALA A 156 18.21 -14.87 3.60
N GLN A 157 17.86 -15.67 2.60
CA GLN A 157 18.79 -16.20 1.59
C GLN A 157 18.77 -15.29 0.36
N TYR A 158 19.95 -15.02 -0.20
CA TYR A 158 20.09 -14.14 -1.36
C TYR A 158 19.67 -14.85 -2.64
N ALA A 159 18.99 -14.11 -3.53
CA ALA A 159 18.89 -14.43 -4.94
C ALA A 159 19.05 -13.13 -5.76
N PRO A 160 19.73 -13.19 -6.92
CA PRO A 160 19.80 -12.04 -7.81
C PRO A 160 18.42 -11.76 -8.43
N GLU A 161 18.17 -10.49 -8.74
CA GLU A 161 17.10 -10.14 -9.69
C GLU A 161 17.63 -10.23 -11.12
N ALA A 162 16.72 -10.18 -12.09
CA ALA A 162 17.06 -10.15 -13.49
C ALA A 162 16.09 -9.26 -14.29
N ASP A 163 16.55 -8.71 -15.42
CA ASP A 163 15.75 -7.75 -16.19
C ASP A 163 14.63 -8.37 -17.03
N SER A 164 14.47 -9.69 -17.06
CA SER A 164 13.44 -10.33 -17.88
C SER A 164 12.87 -11.61 -17.24
N PRO A 165 11.55 -11.90 -17.43
CA PRO A 165 10.91 -13.07 -16.85
C PRO A 165 11.54 -14.42 -17.24
N GLU A 166 12.19 -14.50 -18.41
CA GLU A 166 12.81 -15.74 -18.93
C GLU A 166 14.01 -16.21 -18.12
N LYS A 167 14.65 -15.28 -17.38
CA LYS A 167 15.79 -15.57 -16.50
C LYS A 167 15.36 -16.16 -15.15
N TYR A 168 14.05 -16.32 -14.93
CA TYR A 168 13.49 -16.92 -13.73
C TYR A 168 13.09 -18.39 -13.97
N PRO A 169 13.19 -19.27 -12.95
CA PRO A 169 13.53 -18.98 -11.55
C PRO A 169 14.99 -18.59 -11.32
N ALA A 170 15.21 -17.55 -10.51
CA ALA A 170 16.57 -17.10 -10.18
C ALA A 170 17.27 -18.09 -9.23
N PRO A 171 18.55 -18.45 -9.46
CA PRO A 171 19.28 -19.35 -8.58
C PRO A 171 19.63 -18.64 -7.26
N GLY A 172 19.11 -19.15 -6.16
CA GLY A 172 19.47 -18.69 -4.82
C GLY A 172 20.88 -19.11 -4.43
N ASP A 173 21.56 -18.27 -3.66
CA ASP A 173 22.87 -18.56 -3.08
C ASP A 173 22.78 -18.55 -1.56
N THR A 174 22.89 -19.74 -0.97
CA THR A 174 22.84 -19.92 0.48
C THR A 174 24.14 -19.54 1.19
N ASN A 175 25.23 -19.33 0.44
CA ASN A 175 26.52 -18.90 0.97
C ASN A 175 26.78 -17.39 0.75
N ALA A 176 25.97 -16.73 -0.07
CA ALA A 176 26.06 -15.30 -0.28
C ALA A 176 25.83 -14.57 1.06
N PRO A 177 26.66 -13.55 1.38
CA PRO A 177 26.47 -12.80 2.60
C PRO A 177 25.09 -12.16 2.64
N THR A 178 24.49 -12.13 3.82
CA THR A 178 23.39 -11.22 4.13
C THR A 178 23.77 -10.43 5.37
N GLY A 179 23.30 -9.19 5.48
CA GLY A 179 23.59 -8.37 6.64
C GLY A 179 22.79 -8.78 7.88
N ILE A 180 22.94 -7.99 8.94
CA ILE A 180 22.19 -8.16 10.18
C ILE A 180 21.00 -7.20 10.17
N ASP A 181 19.80 -7.73 10.43
CA ASP A 181 18.61 -6.92 10.75
C ASP A 181 18.75 -6.30 12.15
N PRO A 182 18.89 -4.96 12.27
CA PRO A 182 19.16 -4.33 13.55
C PRO A 182 17.90 -3.93 14.33
N ILE A 183 16.69 -4.16 13.81
CA ILE A 183 15.44 -3.66 14.41
C ILE A 183 14.47 -4.75 14.89
N ALA A 184 14.64 -6.00 14.45
CA ALA A 184 13.72 -7.10 14.82
C ALA A 184 13.56 -7.31 16.33
N ASP A 185 14.65 -7.42 17.09
CA ASP A 185 14.58 -7.71 18.53
C ASP A 185 14.07 -6.49 19.33
N GLU A 186 14.32 -5.28 18.82
CA GLU A 186 13.77 -4.04 19.38
C GLU A 186 12.25 -3.97 19.20
N LEU A 187 11.75 -4.27 17.99
CA LEU A 187 10.33 -4.37 17.69
C LEU A 187 9.66 -5.44 18.55
N ALA A 188 10.26 -6.63 18.64
CA ALA A 188 9.74 -7.72 19.45
C ALA A 188 9.67 -7.37 20.94
N SER A 189 10.67 -6.66 21.47
CA SER A 189 10.65 -6.16 22.85
C SER A 189 9.55 -5.14 23.09
N SER A 190 9.20 -4.36 22.07
CA SER A 190 8.18 -3.30 22.15
C SER A 190 6.75 -3.82 22.01
N TYR A 191 6.55 -4.87 21.21
CA TYR A 191 5.24 -5.37 20.81
C TYR A 191 4.95 -6.83 21.20
N GLY A 192 5.89 -7.50 21.86
CA GLY A 192 5.75 -8.86 22.40
C GLY A 192 5.83 -9.99 21.36
N SER A 193 6.08 -9.68 20.09
CA SER A 193 6.17 -10.64 19.00
C SER A 193 7.04 -10.11 17.87
N LYS A 194 7.69 -11.03 17.16
CA LYS A 194 8.41 -10.74 15.92
C LYS A 194 7.49 -10.62 14.71
N ALA A 195 6.19 -10.95 14.80
CA ALA A 195 5.25 -10.79 13.69
C ALA A 195 5.18 -9.35 13.17
N ILE A 196 5.02 -9.19 11.85
CA ILE A 196 5.03 -7.89 11.17
C ILE A 196 3.62 -7.30 11.19
N TYR A 197 3.52 -6.00 11.51
CA TYR A 197 2.26 -5.25 11.48
C TYR A 197 2.28 -4.24 10.33
N GLN A 198 2.11 -4.75 9.11
CA GLN A 198 2.03 -3.99 7.86
C GLN A 198 0.99 -4.61 6.94
N MET A 199 0.45 -3.81 6.01
CA MET A 199 -0.49 -4.31 5.02
C MET A 199 0.24 -5.20 4.01
N HIS A 200 -0.35 -6.35 3.66
CA HIS A 200 -0.02 -6.98 2.40
C HIS A 200 -0.53 -6.10 1.25
N TRP A 201 0.17 -6.07 0.11
CA TRP A 201 -0.15 -5.12 -0.94
C TRP A 201 -1.36 -5.50 -1.81
N LEU A 202 -1.74 -6.78 -1.93
CA LEU A 202 -2.76 -7.24 -2.88
C LEU A 202 -3.70 -8.30 -2.27
N LEU A 203 -5.00 -8.13 -2.48
CA LEU A 203 -6.04 -9.09 -2.10
C LEU A 203 -6.96 -9.41 -3.28
N ASP A 204 -7.34 -10.67 -3.38
CA ASP A 204 -8.47 -11.12 -4.20
C ASP A 204 -9.73 -11.16 -3.33
N ILE A 205 -10.54 -10.09 -3.41
CA ILE A 205 -11.72 -9.90 -2.56
C ILE A 205 -12.75 -11.00 -2.81
N ASP A 206 -13.12 -11.21 -4.08
CA ASP A 206 -14.21 -12.11 -4.45
C ASP A 206 -13.78 -13.58 -4.56
N ASN A 207 -12.52 -13.89 -4.23
CA ASN A 207 -11.89 -15.17 -4.52
C ASN A 207 -12.07 -15.55 -6.01
N TRP A 208 -11.85 -14.56 -6.88
CA TRP A 208 -11.93 -14.68 -8.32
C TRP A 208 -10.92 -15.70 -8.84
N TYR A 209 -9.67 -15.67 -8.37
CA TYR A 209 -8.64 -16.66 -8.71
C TYR A 209 -8.93 -18.04 -8.12
N GLY A 210 -9.60 -18.09 -6.97
CA GLY A 210 -10.03 -19.35 -6.35
C GLY A 210 -9.04 -19.95 -5.34
N TYR A 211 -8.01 -19.20 -4.93
CA TYR A 211 -7.03 -19.66 -3.96
C TYR A 211 -7.54 -19.65 -2.51
N GLY A 212 -8.46 -18.74 -2.19
CA GLY A 212 -8.92 -18.54 -0.82
C GLY A 212 -7.80 -18.23 0.17
N ASN A 213 -8.04 -18.45 1.46
CA ASN A 213 -7.04 -18.20 2.50
C ASN A 213 -6.57 -19.53 3.09
N HIS A 214 -5.27 -19.62 3.40
CA HIS A 214 -4.66 -20.85 3.92
C HIS A 214 -4.86 -22.08 3.01
N GLY A 215 -4.94 -21.84 1.70
CA GLY A 215 -5.16 -22.89 0.71
C GLY A 215 -6.57 -23.49 0.72
N ASP A 216 -7.56 -22.87 1.36
CA ASP A 216 -8.91 -23.44 1.46
C ASP A 216 -9.68 -23.46 0.12
N GLY A 217 -9.35 -22.57 -0.79
CA GLY A 217 -9.97 -22.42 -2.10
C GLY A 217 -11.35 -21.77 -2.09
N THR A 218 -11.80 -21.26 -0.93
CA THR A 218 -13.18 -20.79 -0.74
C THR A 218 -13.30 -19.42 -0.08
N SER A 219 -12.40 -19.06 0.83
CA SER A 219 -12.50 -17.79 1.57
C SER A 219 -12.38 -16.58 0.64
N ARG A 220 -13.17 -15.55 0.92
CA ARG A 220 -13.04 -14.20 0.34
C ARG A 220 -11.87 -13.45 0.98
N CYS A 221 -11.48 -12.33 0.37
CA CYS A 221 -10.32 -11.53 0.78
C CYS A 221 -9.05 -12.40 0.86
N SER A 222 -8.77 -13.11 -0.23
CA SER A 222 -7.62 -14.02 -0.36
C SER A 222 -6.33 -13.22 -0.53
N TYR A 223 -5.32 -13.53 0.29
CA TYR A 223 -3.97 -12.98 0.10
C TYR A 223 -3.31 -13.62 -1.13
N ILE A 224 -3.01 -12.80 -2.14
CA ILE A 224 -2.39 -13.23 -3.40
C ILE A 224 -1.24 -12.30 -3.77
N ASN A 225 -0.39 -12.74 -4.68
CA ASN A 225 0.66 -11.90 -5.25
C ASN A 225 0.82 -12.20 -6.76
N THR A 226 1.48 -11.28 -7.46
CA THR A 226 1.71 -11.34 -8.92
C THR A 226 3.20 -11.14 -9.23
N TYR A 227 3.70 -9.90 -9.15
CA TYR A 227 5.07 -9.53 -9.52
C TYR A 227 6.13 -10.26 -8.69
N GLN A 228 7.01 -11.00 -9.36
CA GLN A 228 8.15 -11.72 -8.77
C GLN A 228 9.36 -11.88 -9.71
N ARG A 229 9.24 -11.52 -11.00
CA ARG A 229 10.23 -11.87 -12.04
C ARG A 229 10.92 -10.67 -12.67
N GLY A 230 11.24 -9.70 -11.80
CA GLY A 230 12.19 -8.63 -12.10
C GLY A 230 11.63 -7.51 -12.97
N ALA A 231 12.51 -6.60 -13.38
CA ALA A 231 12.10 -5.28 -13.89
C ALA A 231 11.37 -5.31 -15.24
N GLY A 232 11.55 -6.38 -16.02
CA GLY A 232 10.85 -6.59 -17.29
C GLY A 232 9.50 -7.30 -17.17
N GLU A 233 9.08 -7.75 -15.98
CA GLU A 233 7.77 -8.37 -15.80
C GLU A 233 6.68 -7.29 -15.69
N SER A 234 5.97 -7.01 -16.79
CA SER A 234 4.78 -6.16 -16.73
C SER A 234 3.60 -6.90 -16.08
N VAL A 235 2.52 -6.16 -15.78
CA VAL A 235 1.26 -6.72 -15.27
C VAL A 235 0.71 -7.87 -16.14
N TRP A 236 0.95 -7.78 -17.45
CA TRP A 236 0.50 -8.75 -18.47
C TRP A 236 1.26 -10.07 -18.44
N GLU A 237 2.43 -10.07 -17.80
CA GLU A 237 3.37 -11.18 -17.83
C GLU A 237 3.43 -11.91 -16.49
N THR A 238 2.61 -11.53 -15.51
CA THR A 238 2.64 -12.16 -14.19
C THR A 238 1.94 -13.52 -14.16
N ILE A 239 2.23 -14.30 -13.12
CA ILE A 239 1.50 -15.54 -12.80
C ILE A 239 0.90 -15.38 -11.40
N PRO A 240 -0.38 -15.00 -11.30
CA PRO A 240 -1.05 -14.79 -10.02
C PRO A 240 -1.02 -16.04 -9.14
N HIS A 241 -0.58 -15.91 -7.90
CA HIS A 241 -0.31 -17.03 -7.00
C HIS A 241 -0.71 -16.71 -5.55
N PRO A 242 -1.03 -17.71 -4.72
CA PRO A 242 -1.39 -17.46 -3.34
C PRO A 242 -0.19 -17.04 -2.50
N SER A 243 -0.41 -16.14 -1.56
CA SER A 243 0.58 -15.77 -0.55
C SER A 243 0.84 -16.93 0.42
N TRP A 244 -0.14 -17.82 0.60
CA TRP A 244 -0.02 -19.09 1.32
C TRP A 244 0.15 -20.26 0.34
N GLU A 245 1.37 -20.79 0.25
CA GLU A 245 1.76 -21.84 -0.68
C GLU A 245 1.83 -23.20 0.02
N ASP A 246 0.79 -24.01 -0.17
CA ASP A 246 0.65 -25.35 0.39
C ASP A 246 0.77 -26.48 -0.66
N PHE A 247 1.13 -26.11 -1.90
CA PHE A 247 1.25 -26.95 -3.09
C PHE A 247 -0.06 -27.52 -3.62
N ARG A 248 -1.20 -26.92 -3.26
CA ARG A 248 -2.52 -27.32 -3.78
C ARG A 248 -2.71 -26.95 -5.25
N TRP A 249 -2.09 -25.86 -5.71
CA TRP A 249 -2.14 -25.36 -7.08
C TRP A 249 -0.73 -25.14 -7.63
N GLY A 250 -0.59 -24.64 -8.85
CA GLY A 250 0.69 -24.60 -9.57
C GLY A 250 1.15 -26.03 -9.88
N GLN A 251 2.42 -26.34 -9.65
CA GLN A 251 2.96 -27.69 -9.74
C GLN A 251 2.49 -28.52 -8.52
N VAL A 252 1.28 -29.07 -8.63
CA VAL A 252 0.55 -29.75 -7.55
C VAL A 252 1.40 -30.80 -6.83
N ASN A 253 1.44 -30.73 -5.49
CA ASN A 253 2.25 -31.57 -4.59
C ASN A 253 3.77 -31.55 -4.85
N ASN A 254 4.27 -30.68 -5.72
CA ASN A 254 5.65 -30.65 -6.17
C ASN A 254 6.16 -29.21 -6.31
N GLY A 255 5.94 -28.39 -5.28
CA GLY A 255 6.52 -27.05 -5.18
C GLY A 255 5.60 -25.89 -5.59
N GLY A 256 4.38 -26.19 -6.04
CA GLY A 256 3.37 -25.17 -6.35
C GLY A 256 3.87 -24.15 -7.36
N PHE A 257 3.81 -22.86 -7.03
CA PHE A 257 4.30 -21.77 -7.88
C PHE A 257 5.77 -21.41 -7.61
N LEU A 258 6.40 -21.91 -6.54
CA LEU A 258 7.71 -21.45 -6.09
C LEU A 258 8.82 -21.60 -7.15
N LYS A 259 8.78 -22.69 -7.92
CA LYS A 259 9.76 -22.99 -8.97
C LYS A 259 9.66 -22.05 -10.20
N LEU A 260 8.67 -21.16 -10.24
CA LEU A 260 8.61 -20.09 -11.25
C LEU A 260 9.47 -18.88 -10.87
N PHE A 261 9.82 -18.73 -9.58
CA PHE A 261 10.37 -17.48 -9.04
C PHE A 261 11.80 -17.65 -8.54
N GLY A 262 12.10 -18.70 -7.79
CA GLY A 262 13.43 -18.89 -7.21
C GLY A 262 13.76 -20.36 -7.02
N ASN A 263 15.05 -20.66 -7.09
CA ASN A 263 15.58 -21.99 -6.83
C ASN A 263 16.49 -21.97 -5.60
N PHE A 264 15.96 -22.41 -4.45
CA PHE A 264 16.65 -22.51 -3.17
C PHE A 264 16.78 -23.97 -2.70
N GLY A 265 16.81 -24.92 -3.65
CA GLY A 265 16.71 -26.35 -3.38
C GLY A 265 15.27 -26.86 -3.41
N GLU A 266 14.99 -27.92 -2.64
CA GLU A 266 13.64 -28.52 -2.62
C GLU A 266 12.61 -27.56 -2.01
N PRO A 267 11.51 -27.25 -2.73
CA PRO A 267 10.52 -26.31 -2.27
C PRO A 267 9.78 -26.84 -1.05
N VAL A 268 9.56 -25.96 -0.09
CA VAL A 268 8.83 -26.24 1.16
C VAL A 268 7.59 -25.35 1.26
N LYS A 269 6.54 -25.90 1.88
CA LYS A 269 5.26 -25.22 2.09
C LYS A 269 5.49 -23.98 2.96
N GLN A 270 5.03 -22.83 2.50
CA GLN A 270 5.39 -21.54 3.10
C GLN A 270 4.32 -20.48 2.90
N TRP A 271 4.42 -19.42 3.69
CA TRP A 271 3.65 -18.19 3.50
C TRP A 271 4.60 -17.02 3.23
N ARG A 272 4.18 -16.04 2.46
CA ARG A 272 4.93 -14.79 2.23
C ARG A 272 3.99 -13.62 1.95
N TYR A 273 4.32 -12.47 2.52
CA TYR A 273 3.62 -11.21 2.28
C TYR A 273 4.63 -10.14 1.85
N THR A 274 4.14 -9.20 1.06
CA THR A 274 4.90 -8.02 0.61
C THR A 274 4.05 -6.79 0.87
N SER A 275 4.61 -5.75 1.47
CA SER A 275 3.94 -4.46 1.66
C SER A 275 4.35 -3.47 0.59
N ALA A 276 3.48 -2.50 0.29
CA ALA A 276 3.81 -1.33 -0.48
C ALA A 276 4.01 -0.15 0.48
N SER A 277 5.25 0.36 0.56
CA SER A 277 5.63 1.29 1.63
C SER A 277 4.90 2.64 1.54
N ASP A 278 4.53 3.06 0.33
CA ASP A 278 3.77 4.29 0.10
C ASP A 278 2.35 4.21 0.69
N ALA A 279 1.71 3.04 0.67
CA ALA A 279 0.38 2.80 1.21
C ALA A 279 0.35 2.86 2.73
N ASP A 280 1.27 2.15 3.39
CA ASP A 280 1.44 2.23 4.84
C ASP A 280 1.81 3.67 5.29
N ALA A 281 2.64 4.37 4.50
CA ALA A 281 2.94 5.77 4.77
C ALA A 281 1.72 6.69 4.57
N ARG A 282 0.90 6.47 3.53
CA ARG A 282 -0.36 7.20 3.29
C ARG A 282 -1.37 6.94 4.42
N GLN A 283 -1.43 5.72 4.94
CA GLN A 283 -2.23 5.35 6.11
C GLN A 283 -1.84 6.17 7.35
N VAL A 284 -0.53 6.33 7.61
CA VAL A 284 -0.01 7.18 8.70
C VAL A 284 -0.31 8.66 8.43
N GLN A 285 -0.07 9.15 7.22
CA GLN A 285 -0.37 10.53 6.80
C GLN A 285 -1.86 10.89 7.02
N ALA A 286 -2.77 10.03 6.57
CA ALA A 286 -4.22 10.22 6.75
C ALA A 286 -4.61 10.25 8.22
N THR A 287 -3.98 9.39 9.04
CA THR A 287 -4.21 9.33 10.48
C THR A 287 -3.65 10.54 11.22
N TYR A 288 -2.54 11.12 10.74
CA TYR A 288 -2.03 12.38 11.27
C TYR A 288 -2.99 13.55 11.01
N TRP A 289 -3.55 13.65 9.80
CA TRP A 289 -4.61 14.63 9.54
C TRP A 289 -5.84 14.39 10.40
N ALA A 290 -6.27 13.13 10.57
CA ALA A 290 -7.36 12.78 11.48
C ALA A 290 -7.07 13.25 12.92
N TYR A 291 -5.84 13.08 13.40
CA TYR A 291 -5.41 13.59 14.70
C TYR A 291 -5.56 15.12 14.80
N LEU A 292 -4.99 15.87 13.85
CA LEU A 292 -5.07 17.33 13.85
C LEU A 292 -6.51 17.82 13.85
N TRP A 293 -7.33 17.25 12.99
CA TRP A 293 -8.73 17.62 12.80
C TRP A 293 -9.63 17.19 13.96
N ALA A 294 -9.45 15.99 14.50
CA ALA A 294 -10.19 15.55 15.69
C ALA A 294 -9.82 16.40 16.90
N LYS A 295 -8.56 16.83 17.03
CA LYS A 295 -8.11 17.75 18.08
C LYS A 295 -8.73 19.13 17.95
N GLU A 296 -8.84 19.68 16.74
CA GLU A 296 -9.60 20.92 16.47
C GLU A 296 -11.06 20.80 16.96
N GLN A 297 -11.65 19.61 16.87
CA GLN A 297 -13.02 19.32 17.29
C GLN A 297 -13.15 18.82 18.74
N GLY A 298 -12.05 18.68 19.50
CA GLY A 298 -12.04 18.13 20.86
C GLY A 298 -12.42 16.64 20.96
N LYS A 299 -12.22 15.87 19.88
CA LYS A 299 -12.56 14.45 19.75
C LYS A 299 -11.36 13.52 19.65
N GLU A 300 -10.14 14.01 19.80
CA GLU A 300 -8.90 13.24 19.62
C GLU A 300 -8.82 12.01 20.53
N LYS A 301 -9.38 12.09 21.75
CA LYS A 301 -9.42 10.94 22.68
C LYS A 301 -10.26 9.77 22.16
N GLU A 302 -11.27 10.04 21.33
CA GLU A 302 -12.08 8.98 20.72
C GLU A 302 -11.30 8.16 19.68
N LEU A 303 -10.20 8.72 19.17
CA LEU A 303 -9.40 8.14 18.09
C LEU A 303 -8.03 7.65 18.54
N GLU A 304 -7.69 7.79 19.83
CA GLU A 304 -6.41 7.37 20.41
C GLU A 304 -5.98 5.94 20.02
N PRO A 305 -6.86 4.91 20.05
CA PRO A 305 -6.48 3.55 19.63
C PRO A 305 -5.98 3.48 18.17
N TYR A 306 -6.49 4.34 17.30
CA TYR A 306 -6.11 4.38 15.89
C TYR A 306 -4.78 5.12 15.67
N PHE A 307 -4.46 6.08 16.54
CA PHE A 307 -3.12 6.69 16.57
C PHE A 307 -2.08 5.67 17.02
N GLU A 308 -2.39 4.83 18.01
CA GLU A 308 -1.52 3.73 18.42
C GLU A 308 -1.30 2.70 17.30
N LYS A 309 -2.34 2.37 16.53
CA LYS A 309 -2.24 1.49 15.34
C LYS A 309 -1.34 2.11 14.27
N ALA A 310 -1.53 3.38 13.93
CA ALA A 310 -0.68 4.08 12.97
C ALA A 310 0.77 4.19 13.45
N SER A 311 0.98 4.47 14.73
CA SER A 311 2.29 4.50 15.37
C SER A 311 2.99 3.14 15.29
N LYS A 312 2.28 2.04 15.57
CA LYS A 312 2.79 0.68 15.41
C LYS A 312 3.13 0.37 13.95
N MET A 313 2.24 0.67 13.00
CA MET A 313 2.51 0.49 11.57
C MET A 313 3.77 1.26 11.14
N GLY A 314 3.92 2.51 11.59
CA GLY A 314 5.12 3.32 11.38
C GLY A 314 6.40 2.73 12.01
N ASP A 315 6.30 1.94 13.08
CA ASP A 315 7.47 1.25 13.65
C ASP A 315 7.98 0.14 12.72
N TYR A 316 7.06 -0.69 12.19
CA TYR A 316 7.39 -1.77 11.27
C TYR A 316 7.74 -1.27 9.87
N LEU A 317 7.16 -0.15 9.44
CA LEU A 317 7.50 0.52 8.18
C LEU A 317 9.00 0.87 8.08
N ARG A 318 9.73 0.94 9.22
CA ARG A 318 11.19 1.09 9.23
C ARG A 318 11.93 0.01 8.46
N TYR A 319 11.36 -1.18 8.26
CA TYR A 319 11.96 -2.22 7.41
C TYR A 319 12.22 -1.75 5.98
N THR A 320 11.40 -0.83 5.48
CA THR A 320 11.55 -0.26 4.14
C THR A 320 12.72 0.72 4.04
N LEU A 321 13.34 1.11 5.16
CA LEU A 321 14.51 2.00 5.22
C LEU A 321 15.84 1.26 5.01
N PHE A 322 15.79 -0.07 4.85
CA PHE A 322 16.96 -0.93 4.75
C PHE A 322 17.06 -1.59 3.37
N ASP A 323 18.29 -1.80 2.94
CA ASP A 323 18.63 -2.59 1.76
C ASP A 323 17.95 -3.97 1.77
N LYS A 324 17.62 -4.51 0.59
CA LYS A 324 16.94 -5.80 0.41
C LYS A 324 17.51 -6.92 1.27
N TYR A 325 18.84 -7.08 1.28
CA TYR A 325 19.53 -8.12 2.04
C TYR A 325 20.44 -7.54 3.12
N PHE A 326 20.10 -6.35 3.63
CA PHE A 326 20.86 -5.63 4.64
C PHE A 326 22.33 -5.44 4.23
N ARG A 327 22.60 -5.26 2.93
CA ARG A 327 23.95 -4.95 2.43
C ARG A 327 24.30 -3.50 2.74
N PRO A 328 25.59 -3.18 2.97
CA PRO A 328 26.00 -1.79 3.20
C PRO A 328 25.57 -0.89 2.04
N ILE A 329 25.30 0.38 2.33
CA ILE A 329 25.02 1.35 1.26
C ILE A 329 26.30 1.60 0.44
N GLY A 330 26.17 1.61 -0.90
CA GLY A 330 27.28 1.78 -1.85
C GLY A 330 28.14 0.54 -2.09
N VAL A 331 27.66 -0.65 -1.70
CA VAL A 331 28.51 -1.85 -1.55
C VAL A 331 29.28 -2.25 -2.82
N GLN A 332 28.64 -2.25 -4.00
CA GLN A 332 29.22 -2.61 -5.31
C GLN A 332 30.09 -3.89 -5.29
N ASP A 333 29.79 -4.80 -4.37
CA ASP A 333 30.59 -5.97 -4.03
C ASP A 333 29.67 -7.03 -3.41
N THR A 334 29.52 -8.15 -4.11
CA THR A 334 28.64 -9.25 -3.72
C THR A 334 29.12 -9.99 -2.47
N ALA A 335 30.35 -9.76 -1.99
CA ALA A 335 30.95 -10.47 -0.86
C ALA A 335 30.82 -9.76 0.51
N LYS A 336 30.25 -8.55 0.60
CA LYS A 336 30.18 -7.79 1.87
C LYS A 336 28.80 -7.83 2.54
N ALA A 337 28.75 -8.18 3.81
CA ALA A 337 27.53 -8.10 4.63
C ALA A 337 27.48 -6.80 5.44
N GLY A 338 26.27 -6.29 5.71
CA GLY A 338 26.05 -5.19 6.64
C GLY A 338 26.06 -5.66 8.09
N THR A 339 26.39 -4.75 9.00
CA THR A 339 26.49 -5.02 10.44
C THR A 339 25.38 -4.37 11.26
N GLY A 340 24.49 -3.62 10.60
CA GLY A 340 23.30 -3.01 11.16
C GLY A 340 22.86 -1.82 10.30
N TYR A 341 22.94 -0.61 10.86
CA TYR A 341 22.49 0.62 10.19
C TYR A 341 23.38 1.09 9.02
N ASP A 342 24.53 0.45 8.79
CA ASP A 342 25.31 0.63 7.55
C ASP A 342 24.55 0.19 6.29
N SER A 343 23.47 -0.59 6.45
CA SER A 343 22.53 -0.96 5.40
C SER A 343 21.26 -0.09 5.34
N CYS A 344 21.15 0.93 6.19
CA CYS A 344 19.97 1.79 6.27
C CYS A 344 20.13 3.02 5.36
N HIS A 345 19.39 3.04 4.25
CA HIS A 345 19.36 4.20 3.34
C HIS A 345 18.39 5.30 3.80
N TYR A 346 17.52 5.04 4.79
CA TYR A 346 16.57 6.01 5.35
C TYR A 346 15.56 6.58 4.34
N LEU A 347 15.20 5.81 3.32
CA LEU A 347 14.17 6.15 2.34
C LEU A 347 13.07 5.10 2.36
N LEU A 348 11.85 5.46 1.97
CA LEU A 348 10.80 4.47 1.73
C LEU A 348 11.12 3.74 0.42
N SER A 349 11.66 2.52 0.52
CA SER A 349 11.93 1.65 -0.64
C SER A 349 10.65 1.01 -1.20
N TRP A 350 10.74 0.35 -2.35
CA TRP A 350 9.57 -0.21 -3.06
C TRP A 350 8.71 -1.16 -2.20
N TYR A 351 9.34 -1.94 -1.34
CA TYR A 351 8.64 -2.87 -0.44
C TYR A 351 9.48 -3.21 0.78
N THR A 352 8.82 -3.84 1.75
CA THR A 352 9.44 -4.90 2.55
C THR A 352 8.65 -6.19 2.34
N SER A 353 9.31 -7.33 2.44
CA SER A 353 8.66 -8.62 2.35
C SER A 353 9.14 -9.55 3.46
N TRP A 354 8.23 -10.40 3.93
CA TRP A 354 8.50 -11.36 4.99
C TRP A 354 7.73 -12.65 4.72
N GLY A 355 8.28 -13.77 5.18
CA GLY A 355 7.70 -15.08 4.96
C GLY A 355 8.19 -16.12 5.95
N GLY A 356 7.62 -17.32 5.89
CA GLY A 356 7.97 -18.40 6.81
C GLY A 356 7.38 -19.75 6.43
N ASP A 357 7.86 -20.78 7.12
CA ASP A 357 7.31 -22.13 7.04
C ASP A 357 5.89 -22.17 7.61
N ILE A 358 4.99 -22.90 6.95
CA ILE A 358 3.61 -23.06 7.42
C ILE A 358 3.53 -23.78 8.77
N ASN A 359 4.49 -24.65 9.09
CA ASN A 359 4.56 -25.32 10.40
C ASN A 359 5.38 -24.54 11.44
N GLY A 360 5.88 -23.36 11.06
CA GLY A 360 6.57 -22.43 11.93
C GLY A 360 8.05 -22.74 12.20
N ALA A 361 8.71 -23.56 11.39
CA ALA A 361 10.11 -23.95 11.58
C ALA A 361 11.13 -22.81 11.32
N TRP A 362 10.84 -21.90 10.39
CA TRP A 362 11.72 -20.80 10.00
C TRP A 362 10.90 -19.61 9.48
N SER A 363 11.53 -18.43 9.44
CA SER A 363 11.00 -17.23 8.77
C SER A 363 12.14 -16.33 8.27
N TRP A 364 11.83 -15.46 7.31
CA TRP A 364 12.77 -14.52 6.68
C TRP A 364 12.15 -13.13 6.49
N ARG A 365 13.01 -12.12 6.27
CA ARG A 365 12.64 -10.73 5.96
C ARG A 365 13.63 -10.13 4.96
N ILE A 366 13.13 -9.28 4.10
CA ILE A 366 13.93 -8.43 3.20
C ILE A 366 13.38 -7.01 3.21
N GLY A 367 14.26 -6.01 3.16
CA GLY A 367 13.89 -4.64 2.78
C GLY A 367 13.76 -4.51 1.27
N SER A 368 14.14 -3.37 0.71
CA SER A 368 14.34 -3.22 -0.73
C SER A 368 15.47 -2.25 -1.02
N SER A 369 16.31 -2.60 -2.01
CA SER A 369 17.45 -1.77 -2.43
C SER A 369 17.04 -0.63 -3.35
N HIS A 370 15.79 -0.60 -3.81
CA HIS A 370 15.29 0.32 -4.85
C HIS A 370 14.33 1.33 -4.23
N CYS A 371 14.62 2.61 -4.40
CA CYS A 371 13.82 3.71 -3.83
C CYS A 371 13.31 4.62 -4.95
N HIS A 372 11.99 4.72 -5.07
CA HIS A 372 11.32 5.61 -6.04
C HIS A 372 10.84 6.89 -5.36
N GLN A 373 10.97 8.05 -6.01
CA GLN A 373 10.50 9.34 -5.46
C GLN A 373 9.00 9.31 -5.12
N GLY A 374 8.22 8.60 -5.94
CA GLY A 374 6.78 8.42 -5.80
C GLY A 374 6.34 7.81 -4.45
N TYR A 375 7.25 7.08 -3.78
CA TYR A 375 6.95 6.35 -2.56
C TYR A 375 7.23 7.16 -1.29
N GLN A 376 8.02 8.24 -1.39
CA GLN A 376 8.41 9.03 -0.24
C GLN A 376 7.20 9.76 0.37
N ASN A 377 7.22 9.95 1.69
CA ASN A 377 6.15 10.61 2.44
C ASN A 377 6.71 11.39 3.65
N PRO A 378 7.14 12.65 3.42
CA PRO A 378 7.65 13.51 4.49
C PRO A 378 6.62 13.84 5.57
N VAL A 379 5.31 13.81 5.28
CA VAL A 379 4.27 14.03 6.28
C VAL A 379 4.23 12.88 7.28
N ALA A 380 4.23 11.64 6.79
CA ALA A 380 4.28 10.45 7.65
C ALA A 380 5.57 10.42 8.48
N ALA A 381 6.73 10.67 7.85
CA ALA A 381 8.01 10.73 8.55
C ALA A 381 8.02 11.83 9.63
N TYR A 382 7.50 13.03 9.31
CA TYR A 382 7.36 14.12 10.27
C TYR A 382 6.46 13.74 11.45
N ALA A 383 5.29 13.15 11.19
CA ALA A 383 4.37 12.73 12.23
C ALA A 383 5.01 11.70 13.18
N LEU A 384 5.63 10.65 12.63
CA LEU A 384 6.30 9.59 13.41
C LEU A 384 7.55 10.08 14.15
N ALA A 385 8.18 11.15 13.66
CA ALA A 385 9.36 11.75 14.28
C ALA A 385 9.04 12.79 15.36
N LYS A 386 7.98 13.59 15.18
CA LYS A 386 7.77 14.83 15.93
C LYS A 386 6.47 14.86 16.74
N GLU A 387 5.47 14.06 16.39
CA GLU A 387 4.15 14.10 17.02
C GLU A 387 4.03 12.98 18.05
N SER A 388 4.06 13.32 19.34
CA SER A 388 4.19 12.34 20.43
C SER A 388 3.11 11.26 20.45
N VAL A 389 1.92 11.57 19.94
CA VAL A 389 0.79 10.63 19.84
C VAL A 389 0.98 9.58 18.73
N LEU A 390 1.86 9.85 17.76
CA LEU A 390 2.20 8.95 16.65
C LEU A 390 3.64 8.41 16.75
N THR A 391 4.51 9.00 17.56
CA THR A 391 5.88 8.50 17.78
C THR A 391 5.87 7.01 18.17
N PRO A 392 6.53 6.13 17.39
CA PRO A 392 6.55 4.70 17.67
C PRO A 392 7.16 4.33 19.03
N LYS A 393 6.77 3.15 19.54
CA LYS A 393 7.14 2.70 20.89
C LYS A 393 8.59 2.21 20.97
N SER A 394 9.15 1.72 19.87
CA SER A 394 10.53 1.24 19.86
C SER A 394 11.53 2.37 20.13
N LYS A 395 12.64 2.00 20.78
CA LYS A 395 13.60 2.95 21.35
C LYS A 395 14.24 3.86 20.29
N ASN A 396 14.57 3.32 19.12
CA ASN A 396 15.28 4.03 18.06
C ASN A 396 14.35 4.63 16.99
N ALA A 397 13.08 4.21 16.91
CA ALA A 397 12.21 4.61 15.80
C ALA A 397 12.11 6.11 15.60
N LYS A 398 12.00 6.89 16.68
CA LYS A 398 11.96 8.35 16.57
C LYS A 398 13.19 8.89 15.82
N LYS A 399 14.39 8.43 16.18
CA LYS A 399 15.64 8.85 15.55
C LYS A 399 15.71 8.42 14.09
N ASP A 400 15.20 7.23 13.78
CA ASP A 400 15.19 6.72 12.41
C ASP A 400 14.24 7.53 11.53
N TRP A 401 13.06 7.90 12.05
CA TRP A 401 12.11 8.76 11.35
C TRP A 401 12.59 10.21 11.22
N GLU A 402 13.31 10.74 12.20
CA GLU A 402 13.97 12.06 12.07
C GLU A 402 15.01 12.06 10.94
N LYS A 403 15.83 11.01 10.85
CA LYS A 403 16.78 10.84 9.74
C LYS A 403 16.09 10.59 8.40
N SER A 404 15.04 9.76 8.40
CA SER A 404 14.26 9.45 7.20
C SER A 404 13.58 10.69 6.63
N LEU A 405 12.98 11.54 7.48
CA LEU A 405 12.42 12.82 7.05
C LEU A 405 13.48 13.65 6.32
N GLN A 406 14.63 13.88 6.94
CA GLN A 406 15.70 14.66 6.32
C GLN A 406 16.16 14.04 5.00
N ARG A 407 16.43 12.73 4.99
CA ARG A 407 16.93 12.02 3.80
C ARG A 407 15.93 12.07 2.64
N GLN A 408 14.64 11.98 2.92
CA GLN A 408 13.60 12.10 1.92
C GLN A 408 13.60 13.49 1.29
N LEU A 409 13.65 14.58 2.06
CA LEU A 409 13.69 15.94 1.52
C LEU A 409 14.94 16.17 0.64
N GLU A 410 16.08 15.65 1.06
CA GLU A 410 17.34 15.68 0.29
C GLU A 410 17.22 14.90 -1.03
N LEU A 411 16.49 13.77 -1.06
CA LEU A 411 16.26 13.00 -2.27
C LEU A 411 15.47 13.82 -3.32
N PHE A 412 14.41 14.54 -2.92
CA PHE A 412 13.67 15.39 -3.86
C PHE A 412 14.52 16.53 -4.42
N GLN A 413 15.38 17.11 -3.59
CA GLN A 413 16.33 18.14 -4.02
C GLN A 413 17.37 17.58 -5.01
N TYR A 414 17.89 16.38 -4.74
CA TYR A 414 18.81 15.66 -5.63
C TYR A 414 18.15 15.35 -6.99
N LEU A 415 16.90 14.88 -7.00
CA LEU A 415 16.20 14.42 -8.20
C LEU A 415 15.51 15.53 -9.01
N GLN A 416 15.49 16.79 -8.54
CA GLN A 416 14.79 17.86 -9.25
C GLN A 416 15.52 18.23 -10.55
N SER A 417 14.84 18.06 -11.69
CA SER A 417 15.35 18.35 -13.03
C SER A 417 15.64 19.83 -13.24
N ALA A 418 16.35 20.15 -14.32
CA ALA A 418 16.59 21.53 -14.75
C ALA A 418 15.26 22.31 -14.91
N GLU A 419 14.22 21.66 -15.42
CA GLU A 419 12.89 22.25 -15.63
C GLU A 419 12.07 22.34 -14.34
N GLY A 420 12.18 21.35 -13.45
CA GLY A 420 11.50 21.33 -12.15
C GLY A 420 10.76 20.03 -11.80
N ALA A 421 10.67 19.08 -12.72
CA ALA A 421 10.10 17.74 -12.48
C ALA A 421 11.02 16.91 -11.57
N ILE A 422 10.50 15.86 -10.92
CA ILE A 422 11.29 14.99 -10.04
C ILE A 422 11.63 13.67 -10.74
N ALA A 423 12.92 13.38 -10.94
CA ALA A 423 13.39 12.14 -11.58
C ALA A 423 13.15 10.88 -10.72
N GLY A 424 13.40 9.69 -11.27
CA GLY A 424 12.90 8.42 -10.74
C GLY A 424 13.32 8.12 -9.30
N GLY A 425 14.60 7.90 -9.07
CA GLY A 425 15.06 7.47 -7.75
C GLY A 425 16.49 7.00 -7.71
N VAL A 426 16.75 6.05 -6.81
CA VAL A 426 18.08 5.51 -6.55
C VAL A 426 18.03 4.03 -6.23
N THR A 427 19.12 3.31 -6.48
CA THR A 427 19.31 1.91 -6.10
C THR A 427 20.63 1.65 -5.38
N ASN A 428 20.61 0.78 -4.37
CA ASN A 428 21.81 0.23 -3.76
C ASN A 428 22.29 -1.06 -4.46
N SER A 429 21.44 -1.68 -5.29
CA SER A 429 21.69 -2.96 -5.95
C SER A 429 21.53 -2.80 -7.46
N TRP A 430 22.62 -2.44 -8.13
CA TRP A 430 22.62 -2.28 -9.59
C TRP A 430 22.21 -3.58 -10.28
N GLU A 431 21.25 -3.48 -11.20
CA GLU A 431 20.62 -4.63 -11.89
C GLU A 431 20.12 -5.71 -10.90
N GLY A 432 19.81 -5.31 -9.66
CA GLY A 432 19.37 -6.18 -8.57
C GLY A 432 20.34 -7.32 -8.21
N SER A 433 21.64 -7.14 -8.50
CA SER A 433 22.68 -8.14 -8.25
C SER A 433 23.89 -7.60 -7.48
N TYR A 434 23.80 -6.38 -6.92
CA TYR A 434 24.91 -5.67 -6.25
C TYR A 434 26.16 -5.51 -7.13
N GLY A 435 25.97 -5.41 -8.45
CA GLY A 435 27.03 -5.14 -9.41
C GLY A 435 27.69 -3.77 -9.23
N LYS A 436 28.82 -3.57 -9.91
CA LYS A 436 29.48 -2.25 -9.97
C LYS A 436 28.62 -1.27 -10.75
N TYR A 437 28.58 -0.03 -10.29
CA TYR A 437 27.89 1.03 -11.02
C TYR A 437 28.69 1.36 -12.29
N PRO A 438 28.02 1.68 -13.41
CA PRO A 438 28.68 2.20 -14.59
C PRO A 438 29.52 3.45 -14.27
N GLU A 439 30.64 3.63 -14.96
CA GLU A 439 31.49 4.81 -14.78
C GLU A 439 30.71 6.11 -15.04
N GLY A 440 30.84 7.08 -14.13
CA GLY A 440 30.15 8.36 -14.23
C GLY A 440 28.70 8.35 -13.73
N THR A 441 28.20 7.23 -13.20
CA THR A 441 26.88 7.19 -12.53
C THR A 441 26.84 8.16 -11.35
N SER A 442 25.85 9.06 -11.34
CA SER A 442 25.61 9.97 -10.22
C SER A 442 25.12 9.20 -9.00
N THR A 443 25.52 9.63 -7.80
CA THR A 443 25.15 8.98 -6.55
C THR A 443 24.49 9.92 -5.54
N PHE A 444 23.64 9.34 -4.70
CA PHE A 444 23.02 9.96 -3.54
C PHE A 444 23.29 9.09 -2.32
N TYR A 445 24.14 9.58 -1.40
CA TYR A 445 24.65 8.77 -0.29
C TYR A 445 25.15 7.39 -0.76
N ASP A 446 25.95 7.39 -1.82
CA ASP A 446 26.52 6.21 -2.46
C ASP A 446 25.54 5.25 -3.16
N MET A 447 24.22 5.52 -3.14
CA MET A 447 23.25 4.81 -3.99
C MET A 447 23.28 5.38 -5.42
N ALA A 448 23.27 4.51 -6.43
CA ALA A 448 23.27 4.90 -7.84
C ALA A 448 21.94 5.55 -8.25
N TYR A 449 21.99 6.62 -9.04
CA TYR A 449 20.81 7.16 -9.71
C TYR A 449 20.16 6.12 -10.61
N ASP A 450 18.84 6.01 -10.50
CA ASP A 450 18.02 5.19 -11.38
C ASP A 450 16.85 6.05 -11.88
N TRP A 451 16.72 6.17 -13.20
CA TRP A 451 15.67 6.97 -13.82
C TRP A 451 14.32 6.23 -13.88
N GLN A 452 14.33 4.90 -13.76
CA GLN A 452 13.16 4.02 -13.79
C GLN A 452 13.23 2.93 -12.70
N PRO A 453 13.31 3.28 -11.40
CA PRO A 453 13.42 2.29 -10.33
C PRO A 453 12.40 1.15 -10.45
N VAL A 454 12.87 -0.08 -10.24
CA VAL A 454 12.09 -1.33 -10.09
C VAL A 454 11.52 -1.93 -11.37
N TYR A 455 10.82 -1.17 -12.21
CA TYR A 455 10.12 -1.74 -13.37
C TYR A 455 10.28 -0.89 -14.63
N HIS A 456 10.45 -1.58 -15.75
CA HIS A 456 10.87 -1.05 -17.03
C HIS A 456 9.81 -1.21 -18.14
N ASP A 457 8.73 -1.97 -17.90
CA ASP A 457 7.61 -2.12 -18.85
C ASP A 457 6.23 -1.79 -18.22
N PRO A 458 5.75 -0.54 -18.37
CA PRO A 458 6.48 0.63 -18.85
C PRO A 458 7.49 1.15 -17.79
N PRO A 459 8.46 2.00 -18.14
CA PRO A 459 9.38 2.60 -17.18
C PRO A 459 8.67 3.35 -16.04
N SER A 460 9.10 3.10 -14.81
CA SER A 460 8.34 3.50 -13.61
C SER A 460 8.08 4.99 -13.43
N ASN A 461 9.05 5.83 -13.78
CA ASN A 461 8.91 7.28 -13.63
C ASN A 461 8.43 7.98 -14.91
N ASN A 462 7.97 7.24 -15.92
CA ASN A 462 7.28 7.85 -17.06
C ASN A 462 5.88 8.33 -16.68
N TRP A 463 5.28 7.80 -15.61
CA TRP A 463 3.94 8.17 -15.22
C TRP A 463 3.91 9.47 -14.40
N PHE A 464 3.24 10.50 -14.91
CA PHE A 464 3.08 11.79 -14.22
C PHE A 464 2.33 11.67 -12.88
N GLY A 465 1.56 10.61 -12.67
CA GLY A 465 0.86 10.38 -11.40
C GLY A 465 1.79 10.37 -10.18
N PHE A 466 3.02 9.84 -10.32
CA PHE A 466 3.99 9.93 -9.24
C PHE A 466 4.49 11.35 -8.97
N GLN A 467 4.44 12.28 -9.93
CA GLN A 467 4.71 13.69 -9.63
C GLN A 467 3.61 14.25 -8.73
N ALA A 468 2.35 13.97 -9.06
CA ALA A 468 1.20 14.47 -8.30
C ALA A 468 1.17 13.90 -6.88
N TRP A 469 1.28 12.58 -6.74
CA TRP A 469 1.17 11.89 -5.45
C TRP A 469 2.26 12.26 -4.46
N SER A 470 3.52 12.30 -4.90
CA SER A 470 4.63 12.56 -3.98
C SER A 470 4.78 14.04 -3.66
N MET A 471 4.59 14.92 -4.66
CA MET A 471 4.68 16.35 -4.43
C MET A 471 3.49 16.86 -3.63
N GLU A 472 2.33 16.21 -3.69
CA GLU A 472 1.25 16.48 -2.73
C GLU A 472 1.72 16.35 -1.28
N ARG A 473 2.46 15.29 -0.95
CA ARG A 473 3.03 15.07 0.40
C ARG A 473 4.10 16.11 0.75
N ILE A 474 4.95 16.48 -0.20
CA ILE A 474 5.94 17.56 -0.03
C ILE A 474 5.24 18.90 0.27
N MET A 475 4.17 19.22 -0.47
CA MET A 475 3.43 20.47 -0.28
C MET A 475 2.62 20.47 1.01
N GLU A 476 2.04 19.34 1.42
CA GLU A 476 1.42 19.17 2.74
C GLU A 476 2.46 19.40 3.86
N TYR A 477 3.65 18.80 3.74
CA TYR A 477 4.74 19.02 4.69
C TYR A 477 5.17 20.49 4.75
N TYR A 478 5.27 21.16 3.59
CA TYR A 478 5.58 22.59 3.54
C TYR A 478 4.49 23.44 4.22
N TYR A 479 3.20 23.12 3.99
CA TYR A 479 2.10 23.78 4.67
C TYR A 479 2.11 23.56 6.20
N LEU A 480 2.44 22.35 6.65
CA LEU A 480 2.48 22.01 8.07
C LEU A 480 3.63 22.74 8.79
N THR A 481 4.81 22.77 8.18
CA THR A 481 6.05 23.15 8.87
C THR A 481 6.62 24.52 8.50
N GLY A 482 6.37 24.99 7.27
CA GLY A 482 7.01 26.17 6.71
C GLY A 482 8.51 25.98 6.44
N ASP A 483 8.98 24.74 6.30
CA ASP A 483 10.41 24.45 6.10
C ASP A 483 10.97 25.18 4.88
N SER A 484 11.87 26.13 5.16
CA SER A 484 12.53 26.95 4.15
C SER A 484 13.45 26.16 3.21
N GLN A 485 13.93 24.98 3.60
CA GLN A 485 14.85 24.18 2.79
C GLN A 485 14.19 23.64 1.51
N ILE A 486 12.88 23.43 1.52
CA ILE A 486 12.13 22.91 0.37
C ILE A 486 11.32 23.98 -0.37
N LYS A 487 11.36 25.24 0.08
CA LYS A 487 10.61 26.32 -0.54
C LYS A 487 10.89 26.45 -2.04
N ASP A 488 12.17 26.45 -2.43
CA ASP A 488 12.56 26.58 -3.84
C ASP A 488 12.23 25.32 -4.66
N LEU A 489 12.37 24.13 -4.07
CA LEU A 489 11.92 22.86 -4.63
C LEU A 489 10.42 22.93 -4.99
N CYS A 490 9.59 23.30 -4.01
CA CYS A 490 8.14 23.44 -4.16
C CYS A 490 7.79 24.44 -5.26
N LYS A 491 8.37 25.64 -5.20
CA LYS A 491 8.11 26.71 -6.18
C LYS A 491 8.49 26.30 -7.60
N LYS A 492 9.66 25.68 -7.79
CA LYS A 492 10.14 25.27 -9.12
C LYS A 492 9.26 24.17 -9.70
N TRP A 493 8.88 23.16 -8.91
CA TRP A 493 7.97 22.11 -9.36
C TRP A 493 6.57 22.66 -9.70
N ALA A 494 5.97 23.48 -8.83
CA ALA A 494 4.65 24.06 -9.09
C ALA A 494 4.66 24.92 -10.36
N SER A 495 5.72 25.70 -10.58
CA SER A 495 5.89 26.50 -11.79
C SER A 495 5.97 25.64 -13.05
N TRP A 496 6.74 24.53 -13.00
CA TRP A 496 6.86 23.58 -14.10
C TRP A 496 5.54 22.87 -14.41
N ALA A 497 4.88 22.31 -13.39
CA ALA A 497 3.65 21.55 -13.55
C ALA A 497 2.53 22.43 -14.13
N ILE A 498 2.36 23.66 -13.60
CA ILE A 498 1.36 24.61 -14.10
C ILE A 498 1.67 25.01 -15.55
N LYS A 499 2.95 25.24 -15.90
CA LYS A 499 3.34 25.58 -17.27
C LYS A 499 2.97 24.48 -18.28
N ASN A 500 2.99 23.22 -17.86
CA ASN A 500 2.65 22.08 -18.71
C ASN A 500 1.17 21.66 -18.63
N THR A 501 0.35 22.37 -17.85
CA THR A 501 -1.10 22.16 -17.74
C THR A 501 -1.83 22.95 -18.83
N ARG A 502 -2.82 22.32 -19.49
CA ARG A 502 -3.62 22.95 -20.54
C ARG A 502 -5.04 23.20 -20.04
N LEU A 503 -5.39 24.45 -19.77
CA LEU A 503 -6.76 24.89 -19.52
C LEU A 503 -7.33 25.47 -20.83
N LYS A 504 -8.19 24.73 -21.52
CA LYS A 504 -8.67 25.09 -22.87
C LYS A 504 -9.82 26.10 -22.84
N ASN A 505 -10.05 26.84 -23.93
CA ASN A 505 -11.12 27.84 -23.99
C ASN A 505 -12.54 27.24 -23.97
N ASP A 506 -12.67 25.97 -24.34
CA ASP A 506 -13.94 25.23 -24.37
C ASP A 506 -14.37 24.69 -22.99
N GLY A 507 -13.62 24.98 -21.93
CA GLY A 507 -13.90 24.50 -20.57
C GLY A 507 -13.34 23.12 -20.26
N THR A 508 -12.65 22.45 -21.19
CA THR A 508 -11.92 21.21 -20.92
C THR A 508 -10.52 21.48 -20.38
N TYR A 509 -9.83 20.44 -19.92
CA TYR A 509 -8.44 20.54 -19.46
C TYR A 509 -7.63 19.34 -19.96
N GLU A 510 -6.31 19.44 -19.92
CA GLU A 510 -5.40 18.30 -19.98
C GLU A 510 -4.21 18.54 -19.04
N ILE A 511 -3.77 17.49 -18.36
CA ILE A 511 -2.55 17.47 -17.54
C ILE A 511 -1.49 16.58 -18.21
N PRO A 512 -0.20 16.70 -17.91
CA PRO A 512 0.81 15.75 -18.39
C PRO A 512 0.42 14.30 -18.05
N SER A 513 0.73 13.36 -18.93
CA SER A 513 0.50 11.92 -18.72
C SER A 513 1.83 11.18 -18.71
N THR A 514 2.48 11.09 -19.86
CA THR A 514 3.76 10.41 -20.02
C THR A 514 4.91 11.41 -20.02
N LEU A 515 5.92 11.12 -19.22
CA LEU A 515 7.18 11.86 -19.11
C LEU A 515 8.30 11.07 -19.78
N GLU A 516 9.28 11.79 -20.32
CA GLU A 516 10.52 11.24 -20.87
C GLU A 516 11.70 11.90 -20.16
N TRP A 517 12.72 11.09 -19.83
CA TRP A 517 13.86 11.49 -19.03
C TRP A 517 15.16 11.35 -19.81
N SER A 518 16.09 12.29 -19.61
CA SER A 518 17.46 12.18 -20.14
C SER A 518 18.49 12.81 -19.22
N GLY A 519 19.71 12.27 -19.28
CA GLY A 519 20.84 12.67 -18.45
C GLY A 519 20.72 12.21 -16.99
N GLN A 520 21.43 12.87 -16.09
CA GLN A 520 21.54 12.50 -14.68
C GLN A 520 21.63 13.76 -13.80
N PRO A 521 21.21 13.70 -12.52
CA PRO A 521 21.52 14.76 -11.56
C PRO A 521 23.04 14.87 -11.34
N ASP A 522 23.49 15.99 -10.77
CA ASP A 522 24.85 16.09 -10.25
C ASP A 522 24.97 15.23 -8.97
N PRO A 523 26.12 14.61 -8.67
CA PRO A 523 26.31 13.83 -7.45
C PRO A 523 25.95 14.64 -6.19
N TRP A 524 25.23 14.01 -5.26
CA TRP A 524 24.78 14.69 -4.05
C TRP A 524 25.95 15.03 -3.14
N THR A 525 26.08 16.32 -2.79
CA THR A 525 27.14 16.83 -1.90
C THR A 525 26.60 17.39 -0.58
N GLY A 526 25.35 17.06 -0.23
CA GLY A 526 24.64 17.62 0.94
C GLY A 526 23.91 18.93 0.66
N LYS A 527 23.86 19.38 -0.60
CA LYS A 527 23.14 20.58 -1.03
C LYS A 527 22.59 20.40 -2.45
N PRO A 528 21.44 21.01 -2.79
CA PRO A 528 20.91 21.00 -4.15
C PRO A 528 21.88 21.67 -5.13
N SER A 529 21.94 21.14 -6.35
CA SER A 529 22.57 21.79 -7.50
C SER A 529 21.51 22.28 -8.48
N GLU A 530 21.93 22.90 -9.58
CA GLU A 530 21.01 23.28 -10.66
C GLU A 530 20.59 22.09 -11.55
N ASN A 531 21.26 20.93 -11.43
CA ASN A 531 21.04 19.72 -12.21
C ASN A 531 20.90 20.00 -13.72
N LYS A 532 21.85 20.75 -14.28
CA LYS A 532 21.78 21.27 -15.67
C LYS A 532 21.69 20.20 -16.73
N ASN A 533 22.12 18.98 -16.42
CA ASN A 533 22.15 17.85 -17.35
C ASN A 533 20.99 16.89 -17.15
N LEU A 534 20.10 17.11 -16.17
CA LEU A 534 18.93 16.27 -15.93
C LEU A 534 17.69 16.94 -16.51
N HIS A 535 17.07 16.29 -17.50
CA HIS A 535 15.96 16.87 -18.25
C HIS A 535 14.71 16.00 -18.22
N CYS A 536 13.56 16.65 -18.12
CA CYS A 536 12.23 16.05 -18.27
C CYS A 536 11.46 16.70 -19.43
N THR A 537 10.91 15.87 -20.31
CA THR A 537 10.00 16.30 -21.38
C THR A 537 8.62 15.66 -21.20
N VAL A 538 7.56 16.46 -21.36
CA VAL A 538 6.18 15.93 -21.41
C VAL A 538 5.91 15.42 -22.81
N LYS A 539 5.68 14.11 -22.93
CA LYS A 539 5.43 13.44 -24.21
C LYS A 539 3.97 13.60 -24.66
N ASP A 540 3.04 13.38 -23.73
CA ASP A 540 1.61 13.45 -23.99
C ASP A 540 0.82 13.92 -22.75
N TRP A 541 -0.47 14.14 -22.96
CA TRP A 541 -1.39 14.69 -21.97
C TRP A 541 -2.62 13.81 -21.82
N THR A 542 -3.25 13.87 -20.65
CA THR A 542 -4.42 13.07 -20.27
C THR A 542 -5.46 13.92 -19.54
N VAL A 543 -6.62 13.31 -19.30
CA VAL A 543 -7.72 13.79 -18.47
C VAL A 543 -7.96 12.85 -17.28
N ASP A 544 -6.94 12.08 -16.89
CA ASP A 544 -6.96 11.22 -15.70
C ASP A 544 -7.48 12.00 -14.48
N VAL A 545 -8.64 11.59 -13.99
CA VAL A 545 -9.38 12.31 -12.95
C VAL A 545 -8.75 12.12 -11.57
N GLY A 546 -8.13 10.97 -11.31
CA GLY A 546 -7.47 10.67 -10.04
C GLY A 546 -6.17 11.46 -9.90
N VAL A 547 -5.33 11.44 -10.93
CA VAL A 547 -4.09 12.21 -10.97
C VAL A 547 -4.38 13.70 -10.99
N THR A 548 -5.42 14.15 -11.70
CA THR A 548 -5.84 15.56 -11.69
C THR A 548 -6.26 16.01 -10.30
N ALA A 549 -7.03 15.19 -9.56
CA ALA A 549 -7.44 15.52 -8.20
C ALA A 549 -6.24 15.63 -7.24
N SER A 550 -5.29 14.69 -7.31
CA SER A 550 -4.08 14.73 -6.50
C SER A 550 -3.18 15.92 -6.86
N TYR A 551 -3.03 16.23 -8.15
CA TYR A 551 -2.27 17.38 -8.61
C TYR A 551 -2.90 18.71 -8.15
N ALA A 552 -4.23 18.85 -8.27
CA ALA A 552 -4.93 20.00 -7.73
C ALA A 552 -4.73 20.13 -6.22
N LYS A 553 -4.75 19.01 -5.48
CA LYS A 553 -4.48 18.98 -4.05
C LYS A 553 -3.05 19.46 -3.70
N ALA A 554 -2.03 19.03 -4.45
CA ALA A 554 -0.66 19.52 -4.29
C ALA A 554 -0.58 21.06 -4.46
N LEU A 555 -1.22 21.60 -5.51
CA LEU A 555 -1.26 23.04 -5.76
C LEU A 555 -2.04 23.81 -4.69
N ILE A 556 -3.12 23.24 -4.14
CA ILE A 556 -3.88 23.83 -3.02
C ILE A 556 -2.98 23.95 -1.80
N TYR A 557 -2.29 22.88 -1.42
CA TYR A 557 -1.37 22.93 -0.27
C TYR A 557 -0.19 23.87 -0.50
N TYR A 558 0.35 23.92 -1.70
CA TYR A 558 1.38 24.89 -2.04
C TYR A 558 0.88 26.33 -1.86
N ALA A 559 -0.27 26.69 -2.45
CA ALA A 559 -0.84 28.03 -2.32
C ALA A 559 -1.18 28.39 -0.86
N ALA A 560 -1.71 27.43 -0.09
CA ALA A 560 -1.98 27.60 1.34
C ALA A 560 -0.69 27.75 2.16
N ALA A 561 0.38 27.03 1.81
CA ALA A 561 1.68 27.15 2.46
C ALA A 561 2.30 28.53 2.23
N THR A 562 2.26 29.06 0.99
CA THR A 562 2.79 30.39 0.71
C THR A 562 1.95 31.48 1.40
N GLU A 563 0.63 31.32 1.46
CA GLU A 563 -0.22 32.22 2.24
C GLU A 563 0.15 32.21 3.73
N LYS A 564 0.25 31.02 4.32
CA LYS A 564 0.52 30.84 5.76
C LYS A 564 1.91 31.32 6.16
N HIS A 565 2.94 30.95 5.40
CA HIS A 565 4.34 31.09 5.79
C HIS A 565 5.05 32.26 5.09
N GLU A 566 4.67 32.59 3.86
CA GLU A 566 5.23 33.72 3.11
C GLU A 566 4.34 34.98 3.12
N LYS A 567 3.15 34.89 3.75
CA LYS A 567 2.16 35.98 3.83
C LYS A 567 1.68 36.46 2.46
N LYS A 568 1.81 35.61 1.44
CA LYS A 568 1.35 35.86 0.08
C LYS A 568 0.91 34.55 -0.58
N VAL A 569 -0.37 34.46 -0.89
CA VAL A 569 -0.93 33.33 -1.65
C VAL A 569 -0.33 33.30 -3.06
N ASP A 570 0.00 32.10 -3.55
CA ASP A 570 0.30 31.89 -4.96
C ASP A 570 -1.02 31.78 -5.75
N ASP A 571 -1.48 32.91 -6.29
CA ASP A 571 -2.75 33.00 -7.01
C ASP A 571 -2.79 32.07 -8.23
N LYS A 572 -1.65 31.82 -8.89
CA LYS A 572 -1.59 30.97 -10.08
C LYS A 572 -1.80 29.50 -9.71
N ALA A 573 -1.16 29.04 -8.63
CA ALA A 573 -1.39 27.69 -8.11
C ALA A 573 -2.84 27.51 -7.63
N ARG A 574 -3.35 28.47 -6.84
CA ARG A 574 -4.74 28.45 -6.34
C ARG A 574 -5.75 28.39 -7.50
N GLU A 575 -5.62 29.27 -8.48
CA GLU A 575 -6.56 29.33 -9.60
C GLU A 575 -6.45 28.10 -10.52
N THR A 576 -5.23 27.61 -10.78
CA THR A 576 -5.05 26.40 -11.60
C THR A 576 -5.71 25.20 -10.93
N ALA A 577 -5.50 24.99 -9.62
CA ALA A 577 -6.15 23.92 -8.88
C ALA A 577 -7.68 24.04 -8.92
N LYS A 578 -8.20 25.24 -8.69
CA LYS A 578 -9.64 25.53 -8.76
C LYS A 578 -10.22 25.17 -10.14
N GLN A 579 -9.58 25.62 -11.21
CA GLN A 579 -9.99 25.35 -12.58
C GLN A 579 -9.97 23.86 -12.90
N LEU A 580 -8.94 23.13 -12.48
CA LEU A 580 -8.87 21.67 -12.66
C LEU A 580 -10.06 20.97 -11.99
N LEU A 581 -10.33 21.26 -10.72
CA LEU A 581 -11.45 20.67 -9.99
C LEU A 581 -12.81 21.04 -10.58
N ASP A 582 -13.00 22.30 -10.97
CA ASP A 582 -14.27 22.78 -11.54
C ASP A 582 -14.57 22.19 -12.91
N ARG A 583 -13.57 22.16 -13.79
CA ARG A 583 -13.70 21.58 -15.13
C ARG A 583 -13.85 20.06 -15.04
N MET A 584 -13.13 19.40 -14.15
CA MET A 584 -13.27 17.98 -13.91
C MET A 584 -14.68 17.63 -13.44
N TRP A 585 -15.19 18.35 -12.44
CA TRP A 585 -16.56 18.16 -11.95
C TRP A 585 -17.60 18.42 -13.03
N HIS A 586 -17.45 19.49 -13.81
CA HIS A 586 -18.42 19.85 -14.84
C HIS A 586 -18.47 18.84 -15.99
N ASN A 587 -17.31 18.37 -16.44
CA ASN A 587 -17.20 17.58 -17.67
C ASN A 587 -17.29 16.07 -17.45
N TYR A 588 -16.96 15.57 -16.25
CA TYR A 588 -16.76 14.12 -16.01
C TYR A 588 -17.62 13.55 -14.89
N ARG A 589 -18.51 14.33 -14.25
CA ARG A 589 -19.45 13.80 -13.27
C ARG A 589 -20.51 12.91 -13.94
N ASP A 590 -20.71 11.70 -13.46
CA ASP A 590 -21.77 10.79 -13.92
C ASP A 590 -22.65 10.28 -12.75
N LYS A 591 -23.30 9.11 -12.87
CA LYS A 591 -24.09 8.54 -11.76
C LYS A 591 -23.22 7.88 -10.67
N LYS A 592 -22.06 7.33 -11.05
CA LYS A 592 -21.17 6.55 -10.17
C LYS A 592 -20.10 7.41 -9.50
N GLY A 593 -19.68 8.52 -10.11
CA GLY A 593 -18.63 9.35 -9.57
C GLY A 593 -18.13 10.38 -10.58
N VAL A 594 -16.83 10.52 -10.70
CA VAL A 594 -16.17 11.27 -11.76
C VAL A 594 -15.48 10.27 -12.67
N VAL A 595 -15.85 10.23 -13.96
CA VAL A 595 -15.41 9.24 -14.92
C VAL A 595 -15.03 9.92 -16.23
N ALA A 596 -13.78 9.74 -16.66
CA ALA A 596 -13.31 10.10 -17.99
C ALA A 596 -13.17 8.84 -18.84
N LYS A 597 -13.39 8.96 -20.15
CA LYS A 597 -13.16 7.84 -21.08
C LYS A 597 -11.67 7.76 -21.40
N GLU A 598 -11.10 6.58 -21.26
CA GLU A 598 -9.72 6.28 -21.64
C GLU A 598 -9.67 5.16 -22.69
N PRO A 599 -8.90 5.32 -23.79
CA PRO A 599 -8.65 4.22 -24.71
C PRO A 599 -7.59 3.27 -24.13
N ARG A 600 -7.88 1.97 -24.12
CA ARG A 600 -6.97 0.92 -23.64
C ARG A 600 -6.34 0.13 -24.78
N ALA A 601 -5.44 0.78 -25.51
CA ALA A 601 -4.73 0.13 -26.62
C ALA A 601 -3.79 -0.99 -26.16
N ASP A 602 -3.35 -0.93 -24.90
CA ASP A 602 -2.60 -1.95 -24.18
C ASP A 602 -3.39 -3.26 -24.01
N TYR A 603 -4.73 -3.25 -24.02
CA TYR A 603 -5.56 -4.46 -23.88
C TYR A 603 -5.42 -5.45 -25.05
N LYS A 604 -4.71 -5.10 -26.12
CA LYS A 604 -4.26 -6.10 -27.09
C LYS A 604 -3.37 -7.18 -26.44
N ARG A 605 -2.71 -6.86 -25.32
CA ARG A 605 -1.82 -7.76 -24.57
C ARG A 605 -2.55 -8.85 -23.76
N PHE A 606 -3.88 -8.82 -23.67
CA PHE A 606 -4.66 -9.97 -23.17
C PHE A 606 -4.37 -11.28 -23.92
N PHE A 607 -3.85 -11.16 -25.14
CA PHE A 607 -3.52 -12.28 -26.02
C PHE A 607 -2.02 -12.54 -26.16
N ASP A 608 -1.18 -11.84 -25.39
CA ASP A 608 0.26 -12.08 -25.37
C ASP A 608 0.58 -13.40 -24.65
N GLU A 609 1.71 -14.00 -24.99
CA GLU A 609 2.21 -15.19 -24.28
C GLU A 609 2.83 -14.78 -22.94
N VAL A 610 2.57 -15.57 -21.90
CA VAL A 610 3.25 -15.47 -20.60
C VAL A 610 4.36 -16.51 -20.56
N TYR A 611 5.58 -16.09 -20.25
CA TYR A 611 6.70 -17.03 -20.14
C TYR A 611 6.47 -18.05 -19.02
N ILE A 612 6.61 -19.34 -19.36
CA ILE A 612 6.64 -20.48 -18.44
C ILE A 612 7.88 -21.31 -18.76
N PRO A 613 8.74 -21.64 -17.76
CA PRO A 613 9.87 -22.54 -17.97
C PRO A 613 9.42 -23.88 -18.57
N HIS A 614 10.17 -24.40 -19.54
CA HIS A 614 9.81 -25.62 -20.27
C HIS A 614 9.63 -26.89 -19.40
N ASP A 615 10.25 -26.90 -18.21
CA ASP A 615 10.17 -27.97 -17.22
C ASP A 615 9.08 -27.74 -16.15
N TYR A 616 8.35 -26.62 -16.25
CA TYR A 616 7.22 -26.30 -15.38
C TYR A 616 5.89 -26.69 -16.04
N SER A 617 5.05 -27.42 -15.31
CA SER A 617 3.66 -27.69 -15.66
C SER A 617 2.83 -27.61 -14.39
N GLY A 618 1.80 -26.76 -14.40
CA GLY A 618 0.95 -26.52 -13.24
C GLY A 618 -0.47 -26.11 -13.61
N ILE A 619 -1.34 -26.00 -12.60
CA ILE A 619 -2.74 -25.59 -12.76
C ILE A 619 -3.11 -24.46 -11.79
N ASN A 620 -3.85 -23.46 -12.27
CA ASN A 620 -4.48 -22.46 -11.40
C ASN A 620 -5.71 -23.03 -10.70
N ALA A 621 -6.19 -22.35 -9.64
CA ALA A 621 -7.31 -22.83 -8.84
C ALA A 621 -8.65 -22.84 -9.58
N LYS A 622 -8.90 -21.81 -10.40
CA LYS A 622 -9.93 -21.86 -11.43
C LYS A 622 -9.29 -22.09 -12.80
N VAL A 623 -9.68 -23.17 -13.44
CA VAL A 623 -9.51 -23.33 -14.89
C VAL A 623 -10.67 -22.56 -15.54
N PRO A 624 -10.43 -21.63 -16.49
CA PRO A 624 -11.52 -21.03 -17.25
C PRO A 624 -12.39 -22.14 -17.84
N ARG A 625 -13.71 -22.06 -17.62
CA ARG A 625 -14.66 -22.93 -18.33
C ARG A 625 -14.81 -22.48 -19.78
#